data_AF-A0A1N6TGP4-F1
#
_entry.id   AF-A0A1N6TGP4-F1
#
_cell.length_a   1.000
_cell.length_b   1.000
_cell.length_c   1.000
_cell.angle_alpha   90.00
_cell.angle_beta   90.00
_cell.angle_gamma   90.00
#
_symmetry.space_group_name_H-M   'P 1'
#
loop_
_entity.id
_entity.type
_entity.pdbx_description
1 polymer ?
#
loop_
_entity_poly.entity_id
_entity_poly.type
_entity_poly.pdbx_seq_one_letter_code
_entity_poly.pdbx_strand_id
1 'polypeptide(L)'
;MAEIGIQLADGSFFPILSDRERTRKRLILSPAESGQPGARVAIIRRQGEAQRILGELVLEAPLSEDDAPLELFVGVDQEGLLTARLDGGPGRLQTMECSLDTEEPEGFPSAREKPESDKPGRDKSGRDKKKSPRFQPPLSPEDVEEDSHHPRPFHWTVLVAILLISLSLLALGAYGFMTFLGARIVPDLRAASAVVVLPAGIRFRWSRLFR
;
A
#
# COMPACT_ATOMS: atom_id res chain seq x y z
N MET A 1 -9.65 10.83 13.09
CA MET A 1 -9.09 9.92 12.07
C MET A 1 -7.94 9.20 12.75
N ALA A 2 -7.81 7.87 12.58
CA ALA A 2 -6.75 7.15 13.27
C ALA A 2 -5.55 6.96 12.34
N GLU A 3 -4.36 7.15 12.88
CA GLU A 3 -3.08 6.97 12.22
C GLU A 3 -2.47 5.66 12.67
N ILE A 4 -1.87 4.93 11.73
CA ILE A 4 -1.09 3.73 12.00
C ILE A 4 0.37 4.09 11.79
N GLY A 5 1.18 3.77 12.78
CA GLY A 5 2.58 4.13 12.80
C GLY A 5 3.41 3.20 13.67
N ILE A 6 4.67 3.57 13.84
CA ILE A 6 5.62 2.85 14.69
C ILE A 6 6.11 3.74 15.82
N GLN A 7 6.56 3.11 16.90
CA GLN A 7 7.35 3.79 17.92
C GLN A 7 8.83 3.74 17.54
N LEU A 8 9.48 4.90 17.54
CA LEU A 8 10.92 5.03 17.35
C LEU A 8 11.66 4.83 18.67
N ALA A 9 12.98 4.66 18.60
CA ALA A 9 13.82 4.43 19.78
C ALA A 9 13.82 5.61 20.78
N ASP A 10 13.54 6.83 20.30
CA ASP A 10 13.36 8.02 21.14
C ASP A 10 11.99 8.08 21.83
N GLY A 11 11.15 7.05 21.62
CA GLY A 11 9.79 6.96 22.14
C GLY A 11 8.76 7.76 21.32
N SER A 12 9.19 8.50 20.29
CA SER A 12 8.30 9.26 19.42
C SER A 12 7.48 8.35 18.52
N PHE A 13 6.36 8.87 18.03
CA PHE A 13 5.47 8.16 17.10
C PHE A 13 5.73 8.65 15.69
N PHE A 14 6.01 7.70 14.80
CA PHE A 14 6.19 7.96 13.39
C PHE A 14 4.95 7.48 12.61
N PRO A 15 4.11 8.40 12.09
CA PRO A 15 2.93 8.03 11.32
C PRO A 15 3.34 7.47 9.95
N ILE A 16 2.71 6.35 9.55
CA ILE A 16 2.99 5.69 8.28
C ILE A 16 1.82 5.88 7.32
N LEU A 17 0.62 5.50 7.76
CA LEU A 17 -0.59 5.49 6.94
C LEU A 17 -1.82 5.75 7.81
N SER A 18 -2.92 6.20 7.20
CA SER A 18 -4.19 6.33 7.89
C SER A 18 -4.93 4.99 7.93
N ASP A 19 -5.77 4.76 8.94
CA ASP A 19 -6.59 3.53 9.07
C ASP A 19 -7.58 3.32 7.90
N ARG A 20 -7.94 4.39 7.18
CA ARG A 20 -8.75 4.37 5.96
C ARG A 20 -7.94 4.24 4.67
N GLU A 21 -6.62 4.38 4.75
CA GLU A 21 -5.75 4.25 3.58
C GLU A 21 -5.64 2.76 3.24
N ARG A 22 -5.92 2.41 1.98
CA ARG A 22 -5.89 1.02 1.48
C ARG A 22 -4.64 0.81 0.63
N THR A 23 -3.48 1.10 1.23
CA THR A 23 -2.19 1.11 0.57
C THR A 23 -1.16 0.35 1.40
N ARG A 24 -0.07 -0.06 0.75
CA ARG A 24 1.10 -0.65 1.39
C ARG A 24 2.27 0.31 1.25
N LYS A 25 2.95 0.61 2.36
CA LYS A 25 4.12 1.45 2.42
C LYS A 25 5.33 0.64 2.86
N ARG A 26 6.50 1.04 2.36
CA ARG A 26 7.80 0.49 2.71
C ARG A 26 8.59 1.56 3.46
N LEU A 27 9.15 1.18 4.60
CA LEU A 27 10.04 1.99 5.42
C LEU A 27 11.39 1.31 5.47
N ILE A 28 12.44 2.13 5.48
CA ILE A 28 13.81 1.70 5.73
C ILE A 28 14.14 2.17 7.13
N LEU A 29 14.49 1.24 8.00
CA LEU A 29 14.82 1.49 9.40
C LEU A 29 16.31 1.26 9.60
N SER A 30 16.94 2.11 10.41
CA SER A 30 18.31 1.89 10.88
C SER A 30 18.28 1.40 12.32
N PRO A 31 19.25 0.57 12.74
CA PRO A 31 19.45 0.25 14.14
C PRO A 31 19.59 1.51 14.99
N ALA A 32 19.08 1.45 16.23
CA ALA A 32 19.22 2.56 17.17
C ALA A 32 20.63 2.63 17.75
N GLU A 33 21.27 1.47 17.91
CA GLU A 33 22.61 1.30 18.44
C GLU A 33 23.37 0.28 17.57
N SER A 34 24.69 0.46 17.48
CA SER A 34 25.54 -0.49 16.76
C SER A 34 25.67 -1.80 17.53
N GLY A 35 25.64 -2.92 16.80
CA GLY A 35 25.73 -4.26 17.39
C GLY A 35 24.51 -4.67 18.23
N GLN A 36 23.35 -4.04 17.99
CA GLN A 36 22.12 -4.34 18.73
C GLN A 36 21.76 -5.84 18.61
N PRO A 37 21.45 -6.54 19.72
CA PRO A 37 21.21 -7.99 19.72
C PRO A 37 19.91 -8.41 19.02
N GLY A 38 19.08 -7.45 18.63
CA GLY A 38 17.80 -7.66 17.95
C GLY A 38 17.04 -6.35 17.76
N ALA A 39 16.01 -6.37 16.92
CA ALA A 39 15.16 -5.21 16.68
C ALA A 39 13.74 -5.50 17.17
N ARG A 40 13.13 -4.52 17.86
CA ARG A 40 11.72 -4.57 18.23
C ARG A 40 11.00 -3.36 17.64
N VAL A 41 9.95 -3.62 16.87
CA VAL A 41 9.13 -2.60 16.23
C VAL A 41 7.69 -2.78 16.68
N ALA A 42 7.19 -1.85 17.48
CA ALA A 42 5.79 -1.82 17.88
C ALA A 42 4.96 -1.07 16.84
N ILE A 43 3.88 -1.70 16.36
CA ILE A 43 2.89 -1.05 15.49
C ILE A 43 1.78 -0.47 16.39
N ILE A 44 1.52 0.83 16.23
CA ILE A 44 0.62 1.59 17.08
C ILE A 44 -0.47 2.24 16.22
N ARG A 45 -1.72 2.18 16.69
CA ARG A 45 -2.83 3.00 16.20
C ARG A 45 -3.02 4.18 17.13
N ARG A 46 -2.95 5.39 16.59
CA ARG A 46 -3.18 6.64 17.31
C ARG A 46 -4.46 7.31 16.82
N GLN A 47 -5.35 7.71 17.72
CA GLN A 47 -6.54 8.48 17.39
C GLN A 47 -6.66 9.66 18.36
N GLY A 48 -6.28 10.87 17.90
CA GLY A 48 -6.14 12.02 18.78
C GLY A 48 -5.04 11.76 19.82
N GLU A 49 -5.38 11.88 21.10
CA GLU A 49 -4.44 11.60 22.22
C GLU A 49 -4.35 10.11 22.59
N ALA A 50 -5.33 9.29 22.17
CA ALA A 50 -5.35 7.87 22.47
C ALA A 50 -4.38 7.09 21.58
N GLN A 51 -3.58 6.22 22.18
CA GLN A 51 -2.67 5.31 21.49
C GLN A 51 -2.92 3.87 21.92
N ARG A 52 -3.01 2.96 20.95
CA ARG A 52 -3.21 1.53 21.16
C ARG A 52 -2.14 0.76 20.40
N ILE A 53 -1.41 -0.11 21.10
CA ILE A 53 -0.47 -1.04 20.48
C ILE A 53 -1.29 -2.14 19.79
N LEU A 54 -1.06 -2.33 18.49
CA LEU A 54 -1.71 -3.36 17.69
C LEU A 54 -0.90 -4.66 17.69
N GLY A 55 0.43 -4.55 17.75
CA GLY A 55 1.34 -5.69 17.81
C GLY A 55 2.81 -5.28 17.85
N GLU A 56 3.70 -6.24 18.08
CA GLU A 56 5.15 -6.05 18.06
C GLU A 56 5.82 -7.07 17.13
N LEU A 57 6.71 -6.59 16.26
CA LEU A 57 7.65 -7.41 15.49
C LEU A 57 8.96 -7.44 16.28
N VAL A 58 9.43 -8.63 16.64
CA VAL A 58 10.71 -8.90 17.31
C VAL A 58 11.61 -9.76 16.42
N LEU A 59 12.74 -9.21 15.99
CA LEU A 59 13.84 -9.94 15.38
C LEU A 59 14.87 -10.32 16.45
N GLU A 60 14.95 -11.61 16.79
CA GLU A 60 15.88 -12.17 17.77
C GLU A 60 17.20 -12.59 17.09
N ALA A 61 17.93 -11.63 16.53
CA ALA A 61 19.27 -11.87 16.00
C ALA A 61 20.09 -10.58 16.02
N PRO A 62 21.42 -10.66 16.30
CA PRO A 62 22.27 -9.49 16.26
C PRO A 62 22.20 -8.85 14.87
N LEU A 63 21.86 -7.57 14.88
CA LEU A 63 21.95 -6.70 13.72
C LEU A 63 23.44 -6.60 13.38
N SER A 64 23.75 -6.65 12.09
CA SER A 64 25.13 -6.58 11.60
C SER A 64 25.83 -5.35 12.18
N GLU A 65 27.12 -5.46 12.51
CA GLU A 65 27.92 -4.32 13.02
C GLU A 65 27.94 -3.13 12.03
N ASP A 66 27.70 -3.40 10.74
CA ASP A 66 27.62 -2.40 9.67
C ASP A 66 26.34 -1.55 9.67
N ASP A 67 25.53 -1.61 10.73
CA ASP A 67 24.24 -0.92 10.86
C ASP A 67 23.33 -1.13 9.63
N ALA A 68 23.32 -2.36 9.12
CA ALA A 68 22.61 -2.71 7.90
C ALA A 68 21.11 -2.31 8.01
N PRO A 69 20.56 -1.63 6.99
CA PRO A 69 19.19 -1.16 7.04
C PRO A 69 18.20 -2.33 7.04
N LEU A 70 17.15 -2.20 7.85
CA LEU A 70 16.02 -3.11 7.92
C LEU A 70 14.88 -2.60 7.04
N GLU A 71 14.11 -3.50 6.45
CA GLU A 71 12.92 -3.11 5.67
C GLU A 71 11.64 -3.46 6.43
N LEU A 72 10.80 -2.45 6.69
CA LEU A 72 9.48 -2.65 7.25
C LEU A 72 8.43 -2.34 6.19
N PHE A 73 7.56 -3.31 5.94
CA PHE A 73 6.38 -3.14 5.10
C PHE A 73 5.16 -3.07 6.01
N VAL A 74 4.33 -2.04 5.85
CA VAL A 74 3.06 -1.91 6.58
C VAL A 74 1.98 -1.59 5.56
N GLY A 75 0.85 -2.29 5.62
CA GLY A 75 -0.27 -2.02 4.73
C GLY A 75 -1.60 -2.45 5.31
N VAL A 76 -2.67 -1.84 4.81
CA VAL A 76 -4.05 -2.20 5.16
C VAL A 76 -4.77 -2.60 3.88
N ASP A 77 -5.40 -3.77 3.88
CA ASP A 77 -6.17 -4.29 2.75
C ASP A 77 -7.62 -3.77 2.74
N GLN A 78 -8.40 -4.18 1.72
CA GLN A 78 -9.78 -3.69 1.53
C GLN A 78 -10.71 -4.06 2.68
N GLU A 79 -10.42 -5.20 3.30
CA GLU A 79 -11.09 -5.83 4.43
C GLU A 79 -10.69 -5.22 5.77
N GLY A 80 -9.73 -4.28 5.81
CA GLY A 80 -9.29 -3.66 7.06
C GLY A 80 -8.33 -4.53 7.87
N LEU A 81 -7.72 -5.55 7.26
CA LEU A 81 -6.61 -6.29 7.82
C LEU A 81 -5.32 -5.49 7.66
N LEU A 82 -4.68 -5.20 8.80
CA LEU A 82 -3.34 -4.65 8.84
C LEU A 82 -2.34 -5.79 8.71
N THR A 83 -1.48 -5.73 7.70
CA THR A 83 -0.32 -6.62 7.55
C THR A 83 0.95 -5.81 7.77
N ALA A 84 1.82 -6.29 8.66
CA ALA A 84 3.16 -5.74 8.84
C ALA A 84 4.22 -6.82 8.70
N ARG A 85 5.29 -6.53 7.96
CA ARG A 85 6.38 -7.46 7.67
C ARG A 85 7.71 -6.75 7.88
N LEU A 86 8.56 -7.31 8.73
CA LEU A 86 9.91 -6.82 9.01
C LEU A 86 10.93 -7.80 8.41
N ASP A 87 11.80 -7.26 7.56
CA ASP A 87 12.84 -7.99 6.86
C ASP A 87 14.21 -7.51 7.34
N GLY A 88 14.95 -8.43 7.96
CA GLY A 88 16.31 -8.23 8.46
C GLY A 88 17.38 -8.89 7.60
N GLY A 89 17.06 -9.27 6.36
CA GLY A 89 17.96 -9.94 5.44
C GLY A 89 17.75 -11.46 5.39
N PRO A 90 18.70 -12.21 4.81
CA PRO A 90 18.50 -13.60 4.42
C PRO A 90 18.11 -14.48 5.63
N GLY A 91 16.89 -15.04 5.56
CA GLY A 91 16.33 -15.93 6.58
C GLY A 91 15.77 -15.24 7.83
N ARG A 92 15.78 -13.90 7.88
CA ARG A 92 15.31 -13.12 9.04
C ARG A 92 14.05 -12.35 8.67
N LEU A 93 12.93 -13.07 8.65
CA LEU A 93 11.64 -12.51 8.30
C LEU A 93 10.64 -12.69 9.43
N GLN A 94 9.91 -11.63 9.72
CA GLN A 94 8.78 -11.69 10.63
C GLN A 94 7.58 -10.96 10.04
N THR A 95 6.41 -11.55 10.21
CA THR A 95 5.14 -11.01 9.73
C THR A 95 4.13 -11.02 10.87
N MET A 96 3.24 -10.04 10.87
CA MET A 96 2.06 -10.00 11.71
C MET A 96 0.84 -9.53 10.92
N GLU A 97 -0.32 -9.97 11.38
CA GLU A 97 -1.61 -9.59 10.84
C GLU A 97 -2.57 -9.25 11.97
N CYS A 98 -3.32 -8.17 11.81
CA CYS A 98 -4.25 -7.68 12.82
C CYS A 98 -5.48 -7.05 12.16
N SER A 99 -6.68 -7.48 12.50
CA SER A 99 -7.92 -6.88 11.99
C SER A 99 -8.19 -5.55 12.71
N LEU A 100 -8.37 -4.47 11.95
CA LEU A 100 -8.65 -3.13 12.49
C LEU A 100 -10.13 -2.92 12.85
N ASP A 101 -11.00 -3.82 12.42
CA ASP A 101 -12.47 -3.76 12.53
C ASP A 101 -13.03 -3.95 13.94
N THR A 102 -12.19 -3.86 14.98
CA THR A 102 -12.67 -3.93 16.37
C THR A 102 -13.05 -2.54 16.88
N GLU A 103 -14.22 -2.06 16.46
CA GLU A 103 -15.07 -1.29 17.37
C GLU A 103 -15.80 -2.33 18.24
N GLU A 104 -15.26 -2.64 19.42
CA GLU A 104 -16.10 -3.21 20.47
C GLU A 104 -17.09 -2.11 20.88
N PRO A 105 -18.41 -2.29 20.70
CA PRO A 105 -19.37 -1.40 21.32
C PRO A 105 -19.27 -1.55 22.84
N GLU A 106 -19.01 -0.45 23.54
CA GLU A 106 -19.22 -0.37 24.99
C GLU A 106 -20.60 -0.90 25.35
N GLY A 107 -20.68 -1.77 26.36
CA GLY A 107 -21.99 -2.09 26.94
C GLY A 107 -22.07 -3.30 27.84
N PHE A 108 -21.40 -3.29 29.00
CA PHE A 108 -21.98 -3.89 30.21
C PHE A 108 -21.54 -3.11 31.46
N PRO A 109 -22.46 -2.44 32.18
CA PRO A 109 -22.16 -1.87 33.48
C PRO A 109 -22.05 -3.01 34.50
N SER A 110 -20.83 -3.32 34.94
CA SER A 110 -20.61 -4.16 36.11
C SER A 110 -21.04 -3.37 37.35
N ALA A 111 -22.31 -3.52 37.72
CA ALA A 111 -22.91 -2.97 38.92
C ALA A 111 -22.04 -3.23 40.16
N ARG A 112 -21.69 -2.14 40.86
CA ARG A 112 -21.39 -2.19 42.29
C ARG A 112 -22.65 -2.71 42.99
N GLU A 113 -22.57 -3.86 43.60
CA GLU A 113 -23.28 -4.10 44.86
C GLU A 113 -22.59 -5.21 45.64
N LYS A 114 -21.84 -4.78 46.66
CA LYS A 114 -21.53 -5.62 47.82
C LYS A 114 -22.76 -5.50 48.74
N PRO A 115 -23.26 -6.60 49.28
CA PRO A 115 -23.26 -6.65 50.73
C PRO A 115 -22.75 -7.97 51.29
N GLU A 116 -22.10 -7.79 52.42
CA GLU A 116 -21.53 -8.73 53.38
C GLU A 116 -22.65 -9.45 54.16
N SER A 117 -22.60 -10.78 54.31
CA SER A 117 -23.08 -11.46 55.54
C SER A 117 -22.72 -12.94 55.62
N ASP A 118 -21.87 -13.24 56.60
CA ASP A 118 -21.86 -14.36 57.58
C ASP A 118 -21.89 -15.87 57.17
N LYS A 119 -20.74 -16.51 57.46
CA LYS A 119 -20.50 -17.83 58.10
C LYS A 119 -20.32 -19.14 57.31
N PRO A 120 -19.50 -20.08 57.86
CA PRO A 120 -18.69 -21.02 57.08
C PRO A 120 -19.28 -22.43 57.07
N GLY A 121 -19.05 -23.16 55.99
CA GLY A 121 -19.38 -24.58 55.95
C GLY A 121 -19.02 -25.25 54.63
N ARG A 122 -18.08 -26.19 54.74
CA ARG A 122 -17.91 -27.39 53.90
C ARG A 122 -17.48 -27.24 52.43
N ASP A 123 -16.30 -27.84 52.23
CA ASP A 123 -16.01 -28.87 51.23
C ASP A 123 -15.57 -28.44 49.82
N LYS A 124 -14.33 -28.87 49.53
CA LYS A 124 -13.67 -29.08 48.23
C LYS A 124 -13.04 -27.84 47.60
N SER A 125 -11.84 -27.49 48.09
CA SER A 125 -10.88 -26.66 47.36
C SER A 125 -10.41 -27.41 46.10
N GLY A 126 -11.06 -27.06 44.99
CA GLY A 126 -10.58 -27.29 43.64
C GLY A 126 -9.29 -26.51 43.43
N ARG A 127 -8.28 -27.23 42.93
CA ARG A 127 -6.98 -26.69 42.53
C ARG A 127 -7.18 -25.68 41.41
N ASP A 128 -6.99 -24.41 41.76
CA ASP A 128 -6.85 -23.26 40.87
C ASP A 128 -5.82 -23.57 39.77
N LYS A 129 -6.28 -23.76 38.53
CA LYS A 129 -5.41 -23.72 37.35
C LYS A 129 -5.46 -22.30 36.80
N LYS A 130 -4.52 -21.46 37.28
CA LYS A 130 -4.09 -20.24 36.58
C LYS A 130 -3.76 -20.60 35.13
N LYS A 131 -4.58 -20.10 34.20
CA LYS A 131 -4.38 -20.25 32.76
C LYS A 131 -3.40 -19.16 32.33
N SER A 132 -2.10 -19.47 32.34
CA SER A 132 -1.09 -18.65 31.68
C SER A 132 -1.39 -18.58 30.17
N PRO A 133 -1.10 -17.44 29.49
CA PRO A 133 -1.13 -17.41 28.03
C PRO A 133 -0.14 -18.46 27.52
N ARG A 134 -0.66 -19.38 26.71
CA ARG A 134 0.11 -20.49 26.14
C ARG A 134 1.02 -19.92 25.05
N PHE A 135 2.31 -19.76 25.38
CA PHE A 135 3.37 -19.56 24.40
C PHE A 135 3.30 -20.74 23.41
N GLN A 136 3.00 -20.47 22.15
CA GLN A 136 3.08 -21.49 21.10
C GLN A 136 4.55 -21.52 20.64
N PRO A 137 5.24 -22.67 20.71
CA PRO A 137 6.57 -22.79 20.13
C PRO A 137 6.48 -22.58 18.62
N PRO A 138 7.56 -22.09 17.98
CA PRO A 138 7.59 -21.88 16.54
C PRO A 138 7.28 -23.20 15.83
N LEU A 139 6.34 -23.13 14.87
CA LEU A 139 6.03 -24.23 13.97
C LEU A 139 7.33 -24.69 13.31
N SER A 140 7.56 -26.01 13.33
CA SER A 140 8.64 -26.64 12.56
C SER A 140 8.55 -26.17 11.09
N PRO A 141 9.70 -25.96 10.41
CA PRO A 141 9.75 -25.41 9.05
C PRO A 141 9.24 -26.36 7.95
N GLU A 142 8.46 -27.40 8.30
CA GLU A 142 8.02 -28.44 7.35
C GLU A 142 6.56 -28.32 6.91
N ASP A 143 5.76 -27.42 7.53
CA ASP A 143 4.38 -27.15 7.13
C ASP A 143 4.06 -25.64 7.07
N VAL A 144 5.05 -24.80 6.73
CA VAL A 144 4.75 -23.44 6.28
C VAL A 144 4.25 -23.57 4.85
N GLU A 145 2.94 -23.79 4.71
CA GLU A 145 2.21 -23.33 3.52
C GLU A 145 2.51 -21.84 3.42
N GLU A 146 3.53 -21.56 2.62
CA GLU A 146 3.97 -20.25 2.22
C GLU A 146 2.78 -19.63 1.48
N ASP A 147 1.89 -18.96 2.22
CA ASP A 147 0.85 -18.08 1.70
C ASP A 147 1.55 -16.90 1.05
N SER A 148 2.18 -17.24 -0.08
CA SER A 148 2.66 -16.36 -1.10
C SER A 148 1.42 -15.66 -1.60
N HIS A 149 1.09 -14.52 -0.98
CA HIS A 149 0.36 -13.46 -1.64
C HIS A 149 1.17 -13.07 -2.88
N HIS A 150 1.02 -13.86 -3.94
CA HIS A 150 1.38 -13.50 -5.29
C HIS A 150 0.79 -12.11 -5.50
N PRO A 151 1.60 -11.08 -5.84
CA PRO A 151 1.03 -9.86 -6.37
C PRO A 151 0.15 -10.31 -7.53
N ARG A 152 -1.17 -10.07 -7.44
CA ARG A 152 -2.12 -10.47 -8.49
C ARG A 152 -1.47 -10.09 -9.82
N PRO A 153 -1.33 -11.03 -10.79
CA PRO A 153 -0.66 -10.73 -12.04
C PRO A 153 -1.44 -9.56 -12.65
N PHE A 154 -0.84 -8.38 -12.62
CA PHE A 154 -1.45 -7.20 -13.18
C PHE A 154 -1.67 -7.52 -14.65
N HIS A 155 -2.92 -7.77 -15.02
CA HIS A 155 -3.27 -8.27 -16.34
C HIS A 155 -3.05 -7.12 -17.34
N TRP A 156 -1.80 -6.91 -17.73
CA TRP A 156 -1.39 -5.93 -18.73
C TRP A 156 -2.20 -6.11 -20.03
N THR A 157 -2.60 -7.34 -20.31
CA THR A 157 -3.51 -7.69 -21.41
C THR A 157 -4.84 -6.94 -21.35
N VAL A 158 -5.40 -6.70 -20.16
CA VAL A 158 -6.65 -5.94 -19.97
C VAL A 158 -6.44 -4.46 -20.31
N LEU A 159 -5.30 -3.86 -19.92
CA LEU A 159 -4.97 -2.49 -20.31
C LEU A 159 -4.80 -2.34 -21.82
N VAL A 160 -4.10 -3.28 -22.46
CA VAL A 160 -3.93 -3.30 -23.92
C VAL A 160 -5.27 -3.48 -24.62
N ALA A 161 -6.15 -4.34 -24.12
CA ALA A 161 -7.49 -4.52 -24.67
C ALA A 161 -8.32 -3.22 -24.58
N ILE A 162 -8.30 -2.53 -23.44
CA ILE A 162 -9.00 -1.25 -23.27
C ILE A 162 -8.45 -0.18 -24.24
N LEU A 163 -7.12 -0.09 -24.38
CA LEU A 163 -6.48 0.84 -25.31
C LEU A 163 -6.91 0.57 -26.76
N LEU A 164 -6.92 -0.69 -27.19
CA LEU A 164 -7.33 -1.09 -28.54
C LEU A 164 -8.81 -0.80 -28.79
N ILE A 165 -9.68 -1.07 -27.82
CA ILE A 165 -11.12 -0.76 -27.92
C ILE A 165 -11.33 0.75 -28.03
N SER A 166 -10.65 1.55 -27.21
CA SER A 166 -10.71 3.01 -27.26
C SER A 166 -10.26 3.56 -28.62
N LEU A 167 -9.14 3.07 -29.15
CA LEU A 167 -8.64 3.49 -30.46
C LEU A 167 -9.58 3.10 -31.60
N SER A 168 -10.17 1.91 -31.53
CA SER A 168 -11.16 1.43 -32.50
C SER A 168 -12.42 2.30 -32.50
N LEU A 169 -12.96 2.63 -31.32
CA LEU A 169 -14.10 3.52 -31.18
C LEU A 169 -13.82 4.93 -31.71
N LEU A 170 -12.62 5.45 -31.43
CA LEU A 170 -12.19 6.75 -31.95
C LEU A 170 -12.13 6.76 -33.49
N ALA A 171 -11.54 5.72 -34.09
CA ALA A 171 -11.46 5.58 -35.54
C ALA A 171 -12.84 5.44 -36.19
N LEU A 172 -13.73 4.64 -35.60
CA LEU A 172 -15.09 4.46 -36.09
C LEU A 172 -15.91 5.75 -35.97
N GLY A 173 -15.76 6.48 -34.87
CA GLY A 173 -16.38 7.79 -34.66
C GLY A 173 -15.89 8.82 -35.67
N ALA A 174 -14.58 8.91 -35.89
CA ALA A 174 -13.99 9.82 -36.89
C ALA A 174 -14.43 9.47 -38.32
N TYR A 175 -14.50 8.18 -38.66
CA TYR A 175 -14.99 7.72 -39.96
C TYR A 175 -16.47 8.05 -40.15
N GLY A 176 -17.30 7.79 -39.14
CA GLY A 176 -18.72 8.14 -39.15
C GLY A 176 -18.94 9.65 -39.28
N PHE A 177 -18.14 10.46 -38.58
CA PHE A 177 -18.16 11.91 -38.68
C PHE A 177 -17.75 12.40 -40.07
N MET A 178 -16.65 11.88 -40.62
CA MET A 178 -16.19 12.18 -41.99
C MET A 178 -17.23 11.80 -43.05
N THR A 179 -17.87 10.64 -42.92
CA THR A 179 -18.91 10.20 -43.88
C THR A 179 -20.19 11.03 -43.74
N PHE A 180 -20.56 11.42 -42.52
CA PHE A 180 -21.75 12.23 -42.28
C PHE A 180 -21.58 13.70 -42.72
N LEU A 181 -20.38 14.30 -42.54
CA LEU A 181 -20.10 15.67 -42.97
C LEU A 181 -19.59 15.77 -44.42
N GLY A 182 -18.86 14.76 -44.90
CA GLY A 182 -18.24 14.73 -46.24
C GLY A 182 -19.24 14.60 -47.39
N ALA A 183 -20.49 14.19 -47.12
CA ALA A 183 -21.53 14.12 -48.15
C ALA A 183 -22.10 15.49 -48.56
N ARG A 184 -21.71 16.60 -47.91
CA ARG A 184 -22.31 17.94 -48.12
C ARG A 184 -21.41 18.95 -48.84
N ILE A 185 -20.13 18.65 -49.09
CA ILE A 185 -19.21 19.64 -49.68
C ILE A 185 -18.26 18.97 -50.66
N VAL A 186 -18.73 18.73 -51.88
CA VAL A 186 -17.84 18.72 -53.05
C VAL A 186 -18.10 20.04 -53.77
N PRO A 187 -17.21 21.06 -53.66
CA PRO A 187 -17.33 22.25 -54.49
C PRO A 187 -17.06 21.84 -55.93
N ASP A 188 -18.02 22.15 -56.80
CA ASP A 188 -17.92 21.94 -58.24
C ASP A 188 -16.68 22.72 -58.75
N LEU A 189 -15.67 22.01 -59.26
CA LEU A 189 -14.46 22.59 -59.84
C LEU A 189 -14.79 23.23 -61.20
N ARG A 190 -15.64 24.27 -61.20
CA ARG A 190 -15.82 25.15 -62.35
C ARG A 190 -14.60 26.07 -62.47
N ALA A 191 -13.69 25.65 -63.33
CA ALA A 191 -12.80 26.46 -64.16
C ALA A 191 -12.74 27.97 -63.83
N ALA A 192 -11.76 28.34 -63.00
CA ALA A 192 -11.24 29.71 -62.99
C ALA A 192 -9.85 29.66 -63.65
N SER A 193 -9.81 29.84 -64.97
CA SER A 193 -8.58 30.08 -65.72
C SER A 193 -7.99 31.44 -65.28
N ALA A 194 -7.05 31.39 -64.33
CA ALA A 194 -6.27 32.55 -63.94
C ALA A 194 -5.22 32.84 -65.03
N VAL A 195 -5.48 33.87 -65.83
CA VAL A 195 -4.48 34.49 -66.73
C VAL A 195 -3.45 35.19 -65.84
N VAL A 196 -2.24 34.63 -65.77
CA VAL A 196 -1.11 35.24 -65.08
C VAL A 196 -0.40 36.19 -66.06
N VAL A 197 -0.57 37.50 -65.84
CA VAL A 197 0.27 38.53 -66.48
C VAL A 197 1.55 38.65 -65.65
N LEU A 198 2.67 38.18 -66.20
CA LEU A 198 4.00 38.33 -65.62
C LEU A 198 4.59 39.70 -65.98
N PRO A 199 4.91 40.58 -65.02
CA PRO A 199 5.68 41.79 -65.31
C PRO A 199 7.14 41.41 -65.60
N ALA A 200 7.65 41.95 -66.70
CA ALA A 200 9.01 41.76 -67.16
C ALA A 200 10.03 42.35 -66.18
N GLY A 201 11.07 41.58 -65.89
CA GLY A 201 12.39 42.14 -65.61
C GLY A 201 12.84 42.15 -64.16
N ILE A 202 13.33 41.00 -63.67
CA ILE A 202 14.41 40.98 -62.68
C ILE A 202 15.44 39.92 -63.12
N ARG A 203 16.59 40.41 -63.59
CA ARG A 203 17.75 39.61 -64.02
C ARG A 203 18.42 38.98 -62.81
N PHE A 204 18.51 37.65 -62.79
CA PHE A 204 19.36 36.87 -61.90
C PHE A 204 20.85 37.14 -62.21
N ARG A 205 21.65 37.42 -61.17
CA ARG A 205 23.12 37.37 -61.24
C ARG A 205 23.63 36.47 -60.12
N TRP A 206 23.87 35.20 -60.46
CA TRP A 206 24.66 34.29 -59.63
C TRP A 206 26.13 34.53 -59.90
N SER A 207 26.88 34.96 -58.90
CA SER A 207 28.34 34.84 -58.90
C SER A 207 28.77 33.94 -57.77
N ARG A 208 29.30 32.79 -58.19
CA ARG A 208 30.12 31.82 -57.45
C ARG A 208 31.06 32.52 -56.46
N LEU A 209 31.29 31.90 -55.30
CA LEU A 209 32.65 31.78 -54.79
C LEU A 209 32.76 30.56 -53.87
N PHE A 210 33.34 29.49 -54.44
CA PHE A 210 34.13 28.50 -53.72
C PHE A 210 35.39 29.19 -53.18
N ARG A 211 35.74 28.98 -51.91
CA ARG A 211 37.04 28.42 -51.53
C ARG A 211 37.03 27.96 -50.08
#